data_AF-A0A7Y9T1Z1-F1
#
_entry.id   AF-A0A7Y9T1Z1-F1
#
_cell.length_a   1.000
_cell.length_b   1.000
_cell.length_c   1.000
_cell.angle_alpha   90.00
_cell.angle_beta   90.00
_cell.angle_gamma   90.00
#
_symmetry.space_group_name_H-M   'P 1'
#
loop_
_entity.id
_entity.type
_entity.pdbx_description
1 polymer ?
#
loop_
_entity_poly.entity_id
_entity_poly.type
_entity_poly.pdbx_seq_one_letter_code
_entity_poly.pdbx_strand_id
1 'polypeptide(L)'
;MADFAKHDLEMLRYYVGTDNRELYFNYLAQMEGNDGYGTLALGVVRNDNAPGATANHFAQAQGGEKALHLGERGWQKVGEDLIEQDLILREGHFNNQRPDLALNLPVRDVQLAHDRTFALNDIKNEAWTPRQLLEAARRHGGEPEAEKVWSMMLDNQLLGLTRGASTTENLAYRYNDEKLDATAYVAAMGLARTNAGLFPTPNSDPDTIDRDGKTYSFHAESGTWRGPAPIESRIPTKLPVTDPALIDALNDSRALRQEREQLRTQFHPDDPYRGRPIQASPWLFTDAGPAQEAANQALQARAAAPTDPTHAGHPRHALYQQCVEGVHALDAHLGRAPDAHSACMAASLTTLAASSGLARVDHVLLSLQGSGIAPGQQVFVVQGDPGDPAHQRAHMPTGQAIATPPEQSFQQLVVVDQQREREQAQQVQREQDSAVREARSMHI
;
A
#
# COMPACT_ATOMS: atom_id res chain seq x y z
N MET A 1 27.12 2.10 13.69
CA MET A 1 26.37 2.70 12.57
C MET A 1 27.32 2.63 11.41
N ALA A 2 26.99 1.88 10.35
CA ALA A 2 27.84 1.83 9.18
C ALA A 2 27.67 3.17 8.42
N ASP A 3 28.68 4.03 8.48
CA ASP A 3 28.70 5.32 7.79
C ASP A 3 28.98 5.11 6.29
N PHE A 4 28.25 5.82 5.43
CA PHE A 4 28.51 5.84 3.99
C PHE A 4 29.95 6.29 3.71
N ALA A 5 30.72 5.42 3.08
CA ALA A 5 32.16 5.51 2.95
C ALA A 5 32.59 5.71 1.48
N LYS A 6 33.88 5.98 1.31
CA LYS A 6 34.49 6.13 -0.03
C LYS A 6 34.29 4.88 -0.90
N HIS A 7 34.37 3.70 -0.28
CA HIS A 7 34.11 2.41 -0.94
C HIS A 7 32.71 2.37 -1.57
N ASP A 8 31.70 2.90 -0.86
CA ASP A 8 30.31 2.89 -1.34
C ASP A 8 30.15 3.76 -2.59
N LEU A 9 30.81 4.93 -2.64
CA LEU A 9 30.88 5.75 -3.87
C LEU A 9 31.58 5.02 -5.02
N GLU A 10 32.61 4.22 -4.75
CA GLU A 10 33.29 3.44 -5.78
C GLU A 10 32.35 2.38 -6.38
N MET A 11 31.51 1.73 -5.56
CA MET A 11 30.49 0.80 -6.04
C MET A 11 29.43 1.51 -6.89
N LEU A 12 28.91 2.65 -6.42
CA LEU A 12 27.93 3.44 -7.16
C LEU A 12 28.49 3.95 -8.50
N ARG A 13 29.74 4.44 -8.53
CA ARG A 13 30.45 4.83 -9.77
C ARG A 13 30.57 3.68 -10.75
N TYR A 14 30.88 2.48 -10.27
CA TYR A 14 30.96 1.31 -11.14
C TYR A 14 29.61 0.99 -11.78
N TYR A 15 28.52 1.01 -10.99
CA TYR A 15 27.18 0.73 -11.52
C TYR A 15 26.68 1.83 -12.47
N VAL A 16 27.04 3.09 -12.25
CA VAL A 16 26.84 4.16 -13.25
C VAL A 16 27.66 3.91 -14.51
N GLY A 17 28.96 3.61 -14.38
CA GLY A 17 29.85 3.36 -15.54
C GLY A 17 29.54 2.09 -16.33
N THR A 18 28.60 1.27 -15.87
CA THR A 18 28.11 0.05 -16.54
C THR A 18 26.62 0.14 -16.88
N ASP A 19 26.02 1.33 -16.77
CA ASP A 19 24.60 1.59 -17.03
C ASP A 19 23.64 0.69 -16.21
N ASN A 20 24.11 0.19 -15.06
CA ASN A 20 23.44 -0.81 -14.26
C ASN A 20 22.59 -0.19 -13.15
N ARG A 21 21.47 0.42 -13.55
CA ARG A 21 20.52 1.05 -12.62
C ARG A 21 19.93 0.10 -11.57
N GLU A 22 19.78 -1.19 -11.90
CA GLU A 22 19.20 -2.16 -10.99
C GLU A 22 20.17 -2.46 -9.83
N LEU A 23 21.44 -2.72 -10.12
CA LEU A 23 22.43 -2.94 -9.08
C LEU A 23 22.82 -1.65 -8.34
N TYR A 24 22.74 -0.49 -9.01
CA TYR A 24 22.89 0.82 -8.36
C TYR A 24 21.88 1.02 -7.21
N PHE A 25 20.58 0.88 -7.50
CA PHE A 25 19.55 1.06 -6.47
C PHE A 25 19.48 -0.11 -5.49
N ASN A 26 19.84 -1.33 -5.91
CA ASN A 26 19.99 -2.46 -4.98
C ASN A 26 21.09 -2.20 -3.95
N TYR A 27 22.23 -1.65 -4.38
CA TYR A 27 23.33 -1.32 -3.46
C TYR A 27 22.84 -0.38 -2.36
N LEU A 28 22.21 0.74 -2.74
CA LEU A 28 21.62 1.71 -1.81
C LEU A 28 20.57 1.08 -0.90
N ALA A 29 19.69 0.24 -1.45
CA ALA A 29 18.61 -0.42 -0.71
C ALA A 29 19.10 -1.39 0.36
N GLN A 30 20.30 -1.98 0.19
CA GLN A 30 20.88 -2.92 1.14
C GLN A 30 21.73 -2.27 2.24
N MET A 31 22.08 -0.98 2.09
CA MET A 31 22.87 -0.27 3.09
C MET A 31 22.11 -0.11 4.41
N GLU A 32 22.78 -0.35 5.53
CA GLU A 32 22.21 -0.07 6.85
C GLU A 32 21.98 1.44 6.99
N GLY A 33 20.81 1.84 7.51
CA GLY A 33 20.45 3.24 7.69
C GLY A 33 19.91 3.94 6.44
N ASN A 34 19.68 3.22 5.34
CA ASN A 34 18.99 3.79 4.17
C ASN A 34 17.53 4.18 4.51
N ASP A 35 17.03 5.21 3.85
CA ASP A 35 15.70 5.78 4.05
C ASP A 35 14.58 5.09 3.24
N GLY A 36 14.90 4.05 2.47
CA GLY A 36 13.97 3.34 1.59
C GLY A 36 13.92 3.87 0.16
N TYR A 37 14.63 4.94 -0.19
CA TYR A 37 14.65 5.49 -1.55
C TYR A 37 15.11 4.47 -2.61
N GLY A 38 16.22 3.77 -2.36
CA GLY A 38 16.71 2.73 -3.28
C GLY A 38 15.68 1.63 -3.51
N THR A 39 14.97 1.21 -2.46
CA THR A 39 13.91 0.20 -2.52
C THR A 39 12.71 0.68 -3.34
N LEU A 40 12.30 1.94 -3.17
CA LEU A 40 11.23 2.55 -3.98
C LEU A 40 11.63 2.63 -5.46
N ALA A 41 12.86 3.07 -5.74
CA ALA A 41 13.39 3.18 -7.09
C ALA A 41 13.49 1.83 -7.79
N LEU A 42 13.82 0.74 -7.08
CA LEU A 42 13.83 -0.61 -7.63
C LEU A 42 12.47 -1.04 -8.21
N GLY A 43 11.36 -0.66 -7.58
CA GLY A 43 10.01 -0.93 -8.10
C GLY A 43 9.76 -0.23 -9.45
N VAL A 44 10.23 1.00 -9.60
CA VAL A 44 10.19 1.74 -10.87
C VAL A 44 11.09 1.06 -11.91
N VAL A 45 12.31 0.67 -11.47
CA VAL A 45 13.28 -0.01 -12.33
C VAL A 45 12.69 -1.30 -12.89
N ARG A 46 12.06 -2.12 -12.06
CA ARG A 46 11.56 -3.44 -12.45
C ARG A 46 10.13 -3.48 -12.97
N ASN A 47 9.37 -2.41 -12.77
CA ASN A 47 7.95 -2.37 -13.08
C ASN A 47 7.19 -3.57 -12.44
N ASP A 48 7.67 -4.05 -11.29
CA ASP A 48 7.22 -5.33 -10.68
C ASP A 48 6.29 -5.12 -9.48
N ASN A 49 5.98 -3.86 -9.16
CA ASN A 49 5.00 -3.50 -8.17
C ASN A 49 4.12 -2.34 -8.63
N ALA A 50 2.97 -2.23 -7.99
CA ALA A 50 1.97 -1.21 -8.31
C ALA A 50 2.47 0.25 -8.23
N PRO A 51 3.26 0.69 -7.20
CA PRO A 51 3.77 2.06 -7.14
C PRO A 51 4.76 2.36 -8.28
N GLY A 52 5.68 1.43 -8.56
CA GLY A 52 6.69 1.58 -9.60
C GLY A 52 6.06 1.69 -10.99
N ALA A 53 5.10 0.81 -11.30
CA ALA A 53 4.38 0.87 -12.56
C ALA A 53 3.51 2.13 -12.69
N THR A 54 2.89 2.58 -11.60
CA THR A 54 2.16 3.86 -11.58
C THR A 54 3.09 5.03 -11.89
N ALA A 55 4.29 5.05 -11.32
CA ALA A 55 5.28 6.10 -11.60
C ALA A 55 5.72 6.09 -13.09
N ASN A 56 5.95 4.92 -13.68
CA ASN A 56 6.29 4.80 -15.10
C ASN A 56 5.17 5.35 -16.01
N HIS A 57 3.92 4.96 -15.78
CA HIS A 57 2.79 5.47 -16.57
C HIS A 57 2.52 6.97 -16.34
N PHE A 58 2.72 7.44 -15.10
CA PHE A 58 2.60 8.86 -14.79
C PHE A 58 3.66 9.68 -15.53
N ALA A 59 4.93 9.24 -15.51
CA ALA A 59 6.02 9.91 -16.20
C ALA A 59 5.79 9.96 -17.71
N GLN A 60 5.31 8.87 -18.31
CA GLN A 60 4.94 8.82 -19.73
C GLN A 60 3.83 9.82 -20.07
N ALA A 61 2.78 9.89 -19.25
CA ALA A 61 1.62 10.75 -19.50
C ALA A 61 1.92 12.24 -19.27
N GLN A 62 2.71 12.56 -18.24
CA GLN A 62 2.97 13.94 -17.81
C GLN A 62 4.23 14.55 -18.45
N GLY A 63 5.10 13.73 -19.04
CA GLY A 63 6.39 14.16 -19.59
C GLY A 63 6.35 14.95 -20.89
N GLY A 64 5.19 15.14 -21.52
CA GLY A 64 5.05 15.85 -22.79
C GLY A 64 5.14 14.96 -24.03
N GLU A 65 5.18 15.56 -25.22
CA GLU A 65 5.07 14.86 -26.50
C GLU A 65 6.15 13.79 -26.69
N LYS A 66 7.41 14.12 -26.38
CA LYS A 66 8.51 13.16 -26.50
C LYS A 66 8.31 11.96 -25.58
N ALA A 67 7.94 12.19 -24.31
CA ALA A 67 7.74 11.14 -23.32
C ALA A 67 6.67 10.13 -23.73
N LEU A 68 5.59 10.58 -24.38
CA LEU A 68 4.51 9.71 -24.89
C LEU A 68 5.00 8.70 -25.93
N HIS A 69 6.06 9.03 -26.67
CA HIS A 69 6.59 8.21 -27.76
C HIS A 69 7.86 7.44 -27.40
N LEU A 70 8.39 7.60 -26.18
CA LEU A 70 9.52 6.81 -25.72
C LEU A 70 9.12 5.34 -25.50
N GLY A 71 9.84 4.44 -26.16
CA GLY A 71 9.80 3.00 -25.86
C GLY A 71 10.61 2.65 -24.60
N GLU A 72 10.64 1.36 -24.24
CA GLU A 72 11.35 0.89 -23.04
C GLU A 72 12.84 1.27 -23.07
N ARG A 73 13.49 1.22 -24.25
CA ARG A 73 14.89 1.64 -24.42
C ARG A 73 15.11 3.13 -24.23
N GLY A 74 14.14 3.96 -24.64
CA GLY A 74 14.17 5.40 -24.38
C GLY A 74 14.11 5.69 -22.87
N TRP A 75 13.19 5.04 -22.17
CA TRP A 75 13.05 5.17 -20.71
C TRP A 75 14.21 4.55 -19.94
N GLN A 76 14.85 3.51 -20.47
CA GLN A 76 16.10 2.98 -19.94
C GLN A 76 17.18 4.06 -19.96
N LYS A 77 17.38 4.76 -21.09
CA LYS A 77 18.38 5.83 -21.19
C LYS A 77 18.10 6.99 -20.22
N VAL A 78 16.83 7.39 -20.08
CA VAL A 78 16.42 8.37 -19.05
C VAL A 78 16.79 7.89 -17.64
N GLY A 79 16.63 6.60 -17.36
CA GLY A 79 17.02 6.00 -16.08
C GLY A 79 18.53 5.92 -15.84
N GLU A 80 19.33 5.74 -16.89
CA GLU A 80 20.80 5.80 -16.83
C GLU A 80 21.27 7.23 -16.52
N ASP A 81 20.72 8.22 -17.22
CA ASP A 81 21.00 9.62 -16.94
C ASP A 81 20.58 10.01 -15.50
N LEU A 82 19.51 9.41 -14.97
CA LEU A 82 19.07 9.64 -13.59
C LEU A 82 20.09 9.18 -12.55
N ILE A 83 20.65 7.97 -12.70
CA ILE A 83 21.64 7.47 -11.75
C ILE A 83 22.95 8.27 -11.82
N GLU A 84 23.30 8.82 -12.99
CA GLU A 84 24.41 9.78 -13.13
C GLU A 84 24.15 11.06 -12.31
N GLN A 85 22.97 11.67 -12.46
CA GLN A 85 22.62 12.90 -11.72
C GLN A 85 22.49 12.67 -10.22
N ASP A 86 21.94 11.52 -9.80
CA ASP A 86 21.85 11.10 -8.40
C ASP A 86 23.26 10.91 -7.80
N LEU A 87 24.17 10.22 -8.50
CA LEU A 87 25.55 10.03 -8.05
C LEU A 87 26.30 11.36 -7.87
N ILE A 88 26.17 12.30 -8.82
CA ILE A 88 26.80 13.62 -8.74
C ILE A 88 26.43 14.34 -7.43
N LEU A 89 25.17 14.24 -7.00
CA LEU A 89 24.70 14.89 -5.77
C LEU A 89 25.21 14.17 -4.52
N ARG A 90 25.26 12.83 -4.53
CA ARG A 90 25.85 12.03 -3.44
C ARG A 90 27.33 12.32 -3.26
N GLU A 91 28.09 12.40 -4.36
CA GLU A 91 29.50 12.80 -4.34
C GLU A 91 29.68 14.20 -3.78
N GLY A 92 28.80 15.13 -4.15
CA GLY A 92 28.78 16.48 -3.59
C GLY A 92 28.67 16.49 -2.07
N HIS A 93 27.70 15.76 -1.51
CA HIS A 93 27.53 15.65 -0.05
C HIS A 93 28.70 14.95 0.62
N PHE A 94 29.20 13.87 0.04
CA PHE A 94 30.35 13.15 0.58
C PHE A 94 31.60 14.03 0.65
N ASN A 95 31.91 14.77 -0.42
CA ASN A 95 33.03 15.70 -0.48
C ASN A 95 32.89 16.86 0.52
N ASN A 96 31.66 17.24 0.85
CA ASN A 96 31.33 18.23 1.88
C ASN A 96 31.28 17.64 3.30
N GLN A 97 31.80 16.42 3.51
CA GLN A 97 31.84 15.73 4.80
C GLN A 97 30.44 15.47 5.39
N ARG A 98 29.45 15.24 4.52
CA ARG A 98 28.07 14.85 4.88
C ARG A 98 27.73 13.46 4.34
N PRO A 99 28.39 12.39 4.83
CA PRO A 99 28.11 11.03 4.38
C PRO A 99 26.68 10.59 4.72
N ASP A 100 26.07 11.17 5.76
CA ASP A 100 24.67 10.98 6.11
C ASP A 100 23.73 11.42 4.96
N LEU A 101 24.00 12.59 4.36
CA LEU A 101 23.25 13.09 3.21
C LEU A 101 23.65 12.42 1.89
N ALA A 102 24.86 11.88 1.79
CA ALA A 102 25.27 11.09 0.63
C ALA A 102 24.56 9.72 0.60
N LEU A 103 24.28 9.12 1.75
CA LEU A 103 23.45 7.92 1.86
C LEU A 103 21.98 8.21 1.60
N ASN A 104 21.44 9.23 2.27
CA ASN A 104 20.03 9.61 2.18
C ASN A 104 19.95 11.05 1.66
N LEU A 105 19.84 11.18 0.33
CA LEU A 105 19.76 12.48 -0.31
C LEU A 105 18.53 13.24 0.20
N PRO A 106 18.68 14.53 0.58
CA PRO A 106 17.54 15.41 0.81
C PRO A 106 16.56 15.39 -0.36
N VAL A 107 15.27 15.51 -0.11
CA VAL A 107 14.25 15.50 -1.18
C VAL A 107 14.51 16.57 -2.24
N ARG A 108 15.10 17.70 -1.84
CA ARG A 108 15.50 18.77 -2.77
C ARG A 108 16.54 18.31 -3.78
N ASP A 109 17.47 17.45 -3.37
CA ASP A 109 18.52 16.91 -4.23
C ASP A 109 17.96 15.79 -5.10
N VAL A 110 17.09 14.92 -4.55
CA VAL A 110 16.36 13.93 -5.37
C VAL A 110 15.54 14.65 -6.46
N GLN A 111 14.84 15.73 -6.12
CA GLN A 111 14.11 16.56 -7.08
C GLN A 111 15.06 17.16 -8.13
N LEU A 112 16.22 17.69 -7.72
CA LEU A 112 17.20 18.26 -8.63
C LEU A 112 17.78 17.23 -9.61
N ALA A 113 17.99 15.98 -9.15
CA ALA A 113 18.41 14.89 -10.02
C ALA A 113 17.39 14.63 -11.14
N HIS A 114 16.10 14.55 -10.79
CA HIS A 114 15.02 14.38 -11.75
C HIS A 114 14.90 15.57 -12.70
N ASP A 115 14.96 16.80 -12.19
CA ASP A 115 14.84 18.02 -13.00
C ASP A 115 15.97 18.12 -14.04
N ARG A 116 17.22 17.80 -13.65
CA ARG A 116 18.34 17.76 -14.58
C ARG A 116 18.16 16.67 -15.63
N THR A 117 17.78 15.47 -15.19
CA THR A 117 17.58 14.31 -16.07
C THR A 117 16.49 14.56 -17.10
N PHE A 118 15.36 15.12 -16.67
CA PHE A 118 14.24 15.41 -17.55
C PHE A 118 14.53 16.55 -18.51
N ALA A 119 15.23 17.60 -18.05
CA ALA A 119 15.72 18.65 -18.95
C ALA A 119 16.69 18.10 -20.02
N LEU A 120 17.63 17.22 -19.66
CA LEU A 120 18.54 16.56 -20.61
C LEU A 120 17.78 15.73 -21.66
N ASN A 121 16.64 15.17 -21.26
CA ASN A 121 15.85 14.27 -22.07
C ASN A 121 14.66 14.94 -22.76
N ASP A 122 14.50 16.27 -22.69
CA ASP A 122 13.33 17.00 -23.23
C ASP A 122 12.00 16.42 -22.71
N ILE A 123 11.98 16.14 -21.41
CA ILE A 123 10.83 15.67 -20.64
C ILE A 123 10.44 16.79 -19.68
N LYS A 124 9.12 17.02 -19.52
CA LYS A 124 8.62 17.98 -18.54
C LYS A 124 8.94 17.55 -17.13
N ASN A 125 9.36 18.48 -16.26
CA ASN A 125 9.70 18.14 -14.88
C ASN A 125 8.50 17.57 -14.10
N GLU A 126 7.27 17.94 -14.48
CA GLU A 126 6.02 17.41 -13.93
C GLU A 126 5.85 15.90 -14.12
N ALA A 127 6.68 15.26 -14.97
CA ALA A 127 6.76 13.80 -15.09
C ALA A 127 7.18 13.11 -13.79
N TRP A 128 7.87 13.80 -12.88
CA TRP A 128 8.28 13.20 -11.62
C TRP A 128 7.07 13.15 -10.70
N THR A 129 6.60 11.94 -10.41
CA THR A 129 5.35 11.66 -9.70
C THR A 129 5.10 12.51 -8.46
N PRO A 130 6.05 12.69 -7.52
CA PRO A 130 5.82 13.48 -6.31
C PRO A 130 6.01 14.99 -6.50
N ARG A 131 6.50 15.47 -7.65
CA ARG A 131 6.97 16.86 -7.83
C ARG A 131 5.96 17.90 -7.38
N GLN A 132 4.75 17.86 -7.95
CA GLN A 132 3.74 18.88 -7.69
C GLN A 132 3.32 18.91 -6.21
N LEU A 133 3.20 17.72 -5.60
CA LEU A 133 2.89 17.57 -4.18
C LEU A 133 4.01 18.10 -3.28
N LEU A 134 5.26 17.75 -3.57
CA LEU A 134 6.42 18.19 -2.79
C LEU A 134 6.65 19.70 -2.92
N GLU A 135 6.45 20.26 -4.11
CA GLU A 135 6.52 21.71 -4.29
C GLU A 135 5.41 22.44 -3.54
N ALA A 136 4.21 21.88 -3.47
CA ALA A 136 3.12 22.42 -2.66
C ALA A 136 3.44 22.36 -1.17
N ALA A 137 3.86 21.19 -0.66
CA ALA A 137 4.31 21.03 0.72
C ALA A 137 5.40 22.04 1.09
N ARG A 138 6.37 22.24 0.18
CA ARG A 138 7.45 23.22 0.34
C ARG A 138 6.95 24.67 0.40
N ARG A 139 5.93 25.03 -0.38
CA ARG A 139 5.31 26.37 -0.30
C ARG A 139 4.56 26.57 1.02
N HIS A 140 3.92 25.54 1.53
CA HIS A 140 3.14 25.61 2.78
C HIS A 140 4.01 25.64 4.04
N GLY A 141 5.11 24.88 4.08
CA GLY A 141 5.89 24.71 5.30
C GLY A 141 7.41 24.74 5.13
N GLY A 142 7.91 25.15 3.96
CA GLY A 142 9.33 25.15 3.64
C GLY A 142 9.89 23.74 3.40
N GLU A 143 11.22 23.64 3.30
CA GLU A 143 11.90 22.36 3.08
C GLU A 143 11.56 21.28 4.12
N PRO A 144 11.45 21.58 5.44
CA PRO A 144 11.10 20.56 6.43
C PRO A 144 9.75 19.88 6.20
N GLU A 145 8.77 20.59 5.66
CA GLU A 145 7.46 20.00 5.35
C GLU A 145 7.51 19.13 4.08
N ALA A 146 8.32 19.52 3.09
CA ALA A 146 8.58 18.69 1.91
C ALA A 146 9.31 17.39 2.29
N GLU A 147 10.35 17.48 3.14
CA GLU A 147 11.06 16.32 3.66
C GLU A 147 10.14 15.38 4.45
N LYS A 148 9.25 15.94 5.27
CA LYS A 148 8.26 15.15 6.00
C LYS A 148 7.33 14.39 5.05
N VAL A 149 6.81 15.04 4.01
CA VAL A 149 5.97 14.38 2.99
C VAL A 149 6.78 13.31 2.25
N TRP A 150 8.02 13.60 1.90
CA TRP A 150 8.91 12.64 1.23
C TRP A 150 9.21 11.42 2.08
N SER A 151 9.60 11.59 3.34
CA SER A 151 9.80 10.49 4.28
C SER A 151 8.52 9.67 4.45
N MET A 152 7.35 10.34 4.52
CA MET A 152 6.07 9.66 4.52
C MET A 152 5.84 8.85 3.25
N MET A 153 6.35 9.23 2.08
CA MET A 153 6.25 8.44 0.85
C MET A 153 7.21 7.26 0.82
N LEU A 154 8.42 7.42 1.39
CA LEU A 154 9.46 6.39 1.44
C LEU A 154 9.20 5.28 2.46
N ASP A 155 8.58 5.60 3.60
CA ASP A 155 8.33 4.64 4.67
C ASP A 155 7.36 3.54 4.20
N ASN A 156 7.90 2.37 3.85
CA ASN A 156 7.16 1.18 3.42
C ASN A 156 6.81 0.24 4.59
N GLN A 157 7.23 0.53 5.83
CA GLN A 157 7.07 -0.36 6.98
C GLN A 157 5.87 -0.01 7.86
N LEU A 158 5.37 1.22 7.79
CA LEU A 158 4.16 1.65 8.48
C LEU A 158 2.98 1.73 7.50
N LEU A 159 2.09 0.73 7.52
CA LEU A 159 0.74 0.75 6.91
C LEU A 159 0.65 0.54 5.39
N GLY A 160 0.99 -0.67 4.90
CA GLY A 160 0.85 -1.08 3.50
C GLY A 160 -0.57 -1.15 2.89
N LEU A 161 -1.63 -0.65 3.55
CA LEU A 161 -3.03 -0.85 3.09
C LEU A 161 -3.76 0.39 2.51
N THR A 162 -3.17 1.59 2.49
CA THR A 162 -3.94 2.83 2.19
C THR A 162 -3.23 3.89 1.33
N ARG A 163 -2.13 3.58 0.64
CA ARG A 163 -1.35 4.64 -0.05
C ARG A 163 -1.63 4.91 -1.53
N GLY A 164 -2.27 4.03 -2.29
CA GLY A 164 -2.43 4.27 -3.73
C GLY A 164 -3.31 5.49 -4.08
N ALA A 165 -4.39 5.68 -3.33
CA ALA A 165 -5.31 6.81 -3.50
C ALA A 165 -5.37 7.65 -2.23
N SER A 166 -5.82 7.11 -1.09
CA SER A 166 -6.26 7.96 0.03
C SER A 166 -5.16 8.76 0.74
N THR A 167 -3.90 8.32 0.85
CA THR A 167 -2.85 9.13 1.51
C THR A 167 -2.34 10.25 0.59
N THR A 168 -1.99 9.91 -0.65
CA THR A 168 -1.56 10.91 -1.65
C THR A 168 -2.68 11.88 -1.98
N GLU A 169 -3.92 11.40 -2.06
CA GLU A 169 -5.13 12.21 -2.23
C GLU A 169 -5.36 13.15 -1.04
N ASN A 170 -5.33 12.65 0.19
CA ASN A 170 -5.47 13.48 1.39
C ASN A 170 -4.36 14.54 1.47
N LEU A 171 -3.11 14.19 1.15
CA LEU A 171 -2.00 15.14 1.12
C LEU A 171 -2.17 16.16 -0.01
N ALA A 172 -2.58 15.74 -1.21
CA ALA A 172 -2.84 16.64 -2.32
C ALA A 172 -3.92 17.66 -1.96
N TYR A 173 -5.06 17.22 -1.40
CA TYR A 173 -6.11 18.14 -0.96
C TYR A 173 -5.68 19.01 0.22
N ARG A 174 -4.83 18.51 1.13
CA ARG A 174 -4.28 19.28 2.24
C ARG A 174 -3.38 20.43 1.77
N TYR A 175 -2.57 20.21 0.74
CA TYR A 175 -1.66 21.22 0.18
C TYR A 175 -2.21 21.88 -1.10
N ASN A 176 -3.51 21.74 -1.37
CA ASN A 176 -4.14 22.33 -2.54
C ASN A 176 -4.00 23.87 -2.50
N ASP A 177 -3.42 24.44 -3.54
CA ASP A 177 -3.14 25.88 -3.63
C ASP A 177 -3.26 26.39 -5.08
N GLU A 178 -2.93 27.65 -5.33
CA GLU A 178 -3.02 28.26 -6.68
C GLU A 178 -2.13 27.57 -7.73
N LYS A 179 -1.15 26.77 -7.32
CA LYS A 179 -0.17 26.10 -8.19
C LYS A 179 -0.32 24.57 -8.22
N LEU A 180 -1.01 23.98 -7.25
CA LEU A 180 -1.39 22.56 -7.22
C LEU A 180 -2.92 22.45 -7.31
N ASP A 181 -3.42 22.00 -8.47
CA ASP A 181 -4.77 21.49 -8.60
C ASP A 181 -4.79 20.03 -8.11
N ALA A 182 -5.20 19.82 -6.86
CA ALA A 182 -5.26 18.51 -6.24
C ALA A 182 -6.19 17.55 -6.99
N THR A 183 -7.30 18.04 -7.54
CA THR A 183 -8.24 17.20 -8.30
C THR A 183 -7.60 16.71 -9.59
N ALA A 184 -6.95 17.59 -10.35
CA ALA A 184 -6.24 17.21 -11.56
C ALA A 184 -5.07 16.26 -11.27
N TYR A 185 -4.30 16.55 -10.22
CA TYR A 185 -3.16 15.71 -9.80
C TYR A 185 -3.60 14.30 -9.39
N VAL A 186 -4.65 14.18 -8.55
CA VAL A 186 -5.20 12.89 -8.12
C VAL A 186 -5.82 12.14 -9.30
N ALA A 187 -6.49 12.82 -10.23
CA ALA A 187 -7.02 12.20 -11.44
C ALA A 187 -5.90 11.63 -12.33
N ALA A 188 -4.79 12.38 -12.50
CA ALA A 188 -3.63 11.90 -13.25
C ALA A 188 -2.98 10.68 -12.58
N MET A 189 -2.83 10.69 -11.26
CA MET A 189 -2.36 9.53 -10.48
C MET A 189 -3.29 8.32 -10.62
N GLY A 190 -4.61 8.52 -10.54
CA GLY A 190 -5.61 7.47 -10.70
C GLY A 190 -5.62 6.86 -12.10
N LEU A 191 -5.46 7.66 -13.15
CA LEU A 191 -5.32 7.18 -14.51
C LEU A 191 -4.03 6.38 -14.70
N ALA A 192 -2.90 6.88 -14.18
CA ALA A 192 -1.63 6.16 -14.22
C ALA A 192 -1.71 4.82 -13.47
N ARG A 193 -2.37 4.78 -12.30
CA ARG A 193 -2.59 3.54 -11.54
C ARG A 193 -3.48 2.55 -12.29
N THR A 194 -4.49 3.05 -12.99
CA THR A 194 -5.37 2.22 -13.82
C THR A 194 -4.62 1.61 -14.99
N ASN A 195 -3.79 2.40 -15.68
CA ASN A 195 -2.97 1.92 -16.80
C ASN A 195 -1.88 0.93 -16.36
N ALA A 196 -1.33 1.09 -15.16
CA ALA A 196 -0.41 0.14 -14.54
C ALA A 196 -1.04 -1.25 -14.29
N GLY A 197 -2.38 -1.33 -14.26
CA GLY A 197 -3.10 -2.54 -13.91
C GLY A 197 -2.97 -2.92 -12.45
N LEU A 198 -3.83 -3.82 -11.96
CA LEU A 198 -3.73 -4.33 -10.59
C LEU A 198 -2.43 -5.10 -10.38
N PHE A 199 -2.04 -5.88 -11.38
CA PHE A 199 -0.81 -6.67 -11.43
C PHE A 199 0.01 -6.22 -12.64
N PRO A 200 0.96 -5.28 -12.47
CA PRO A 200 1.79 -4.84 -13.59
C PRO A 200 2.66 -5.98 -14.09
N THR A 201 2.87 -6.06 -15.40
CA THR A 201 3.82 -7.01 -15.98
C THR A 201 5.25 -6.58 -15.62
N PRO A 202 6.01 -7.39 -14.86
CA PRO A 202 7.40 -7.10 -14.56
C PRO A 202 8.24 -7.08 -15.83
N ASN A 203 9.22 -6.19 -15.89
CA ASN A 203 10.18 -6.19 -17.01
C ASN A 203 11.30 -7.24 -16.86
N SER A 204 11.20 -8.12 -15.87
CA SER A 204 12.10 -9.27 -15.72
C SER A 204 11.77 -10.42 -16.66
N ASP A 205 10.55 -10.49 -17.21
CA ASP A 205 10.22 -11.46 -18.26
C ASP A 205 10.48 -10.82 -19.65
N PRO A 206 11.51 -11.27 -20.39
CA PRO A 206 11.79 -10.75 -21.73
C PRO A 206 10.76 -11.17 -22.77
N ASP A 207 10.01 -12.25 -22.53
CA ASP A 207 9.09 -12.84 -23.50
C ASP A 207 7.64 -12.34 -23.34
N THR A 208 7.34 -11.50 -22.34
CA THR A 208 6.01 -10.89 -22.14
C THR A 208 6.10 -9.37 -22.10
N ILE A 209 5.48 -8.68 -23.05
CA ILE A 209 5.52 -7.21 -23.15
C ILE A 209 4.10 -6.63 -23.13
N ASP A 210 3.85 -5.68 -22.25
CA ASP A 210 2.67 -4.84 -22.30
C ASP A 210 2.94 -3.57 -23.11
N ARG A 211 2.08 -3.29 -24.09
CA ARG A 211 2.15 -2.09 -24.93
C ARG A 211 0.74 -1.64 -25.32
N ASP A 212 0.45 -0.36 -25.17
CA ASP A 212 -0.84 0.25 -25.52
C ASP A 212 -2.05 -0.48 -24.90
N GLY A 213 -1.91 -0.93 -23.65
CA GLY A 213 -2.94 -1.67 -22.91
C GLY A 213 -3.16 -3.12 -23.39
N LYS A 214 -2.23 -3.67 -24.19
CA LYS A 214 -2.28 -5.04 -24.73
C LYS A 214 -1.04 -5.81 -24.32
N THR A 215 -1.23 -7.08 -23.97
CA THR A 215 -0.15 -8.00 -23.61
C THR A 215 0.25 -8.86 -24.81
N TYR A 216 1.53 -8.82 -25.16
CA TYR A 216 2.15 -9.61 -26.22
C TYR A 216 3.09 -10.65 -25.62
N SER A 217 3.10 -11.86 -26.19
CA SER A 217 4.01 -12.93 -25.75
C SER A 217 4.83 -13.49 -26.92
N PHE A 218 6.11 -13.69 -26.69
CA PHE A 218 7.04 -14.26 -27.66
C PHE A 218 7.01 -15.79 -27.60
N HIS A 219 6.94 -16.44 -28.76
CA HIS A 219 7.02 -17.89 -28.88
C HIS A 219 8.38 -18.28 -29.47
N ALA A 220 9.29 -18.73 -28.60
CA ALA A 220 10.68 -19.03 -28.98
C ALA A 220 10.80 -20.09 -30.09
N GLU A 221 9.94 -21.12 -30.09
CA GLU A 221 9.96 -22.20 -31.08
C GLU A 221 9.69 -21.70 -32.51
N SER A 222 8.77 -20.73 -32.66
CA SER A 222 8.39 -20.19 -33.95
C SER A 222 9.04 -18.84 -34.27
N GLY A 223 9.70 -18.20 -33.31
CA GLY A 223 10.25 -16.86 -33.44
C GLY A 223 9.19 -15.78 -33.70
N THR A 224 7.97 -15.98 -33.19
CA THR A 224 6.82 -15.09 -33.48
C THR A 224 6.19 -14.52 -32.22
N TRP A 225 5.71 -13.30 -32.34
CA TRP A 225 4.89 -12.65 -31.32
C TRP A 225 3.43 -13.05 -31.45
N ARG A 226 2.74 -13.17 -30.32
CA ARG A 226 1.28 -13.29 -30.25
C ARG A 226 0.66 -12.21 -29.37
N GLY A 227 -0.37 -11.56 -29.86
CA GLY A 227 -1.11 -10.51 -29.16
C GLY A 227 -2.60 -10.83 -29.02
N PRO A 228 -3.37 -10.01 -28.29
CA PRO A 228 -4.81 -10.20 -28.18
C PRO A 228 -5.49 -10.10 -29.54
N ALA A 229 -6.55 -10.89 -29.74
CA ALA A 229 -7.37 -10.78 -30.95
C ALA A 229 -8.03 -9.39 -31.02
N PRO A 230 -8.34 -8.86 -32.22
CA PRO A 230 -9.15 -7.66 -32.37
C PRO A 230 -10.47 -7.80 -31.60
N ILE A 231 -10.99 -6.67 -31.09
CA ILE A 231 -12.15 -6.57 -30.17
C ILE A 231 -13.41 -7.32 -30.66
N GLU A 232 -13.52 -7.61 -31.97
CA GLU A 232 -14.62 -8.38 -32.57
C GLU A 232 -14.58 -9.90 -32.27
N SER A 233 -13.48 -10.42 -31.72
CA SER A 233 -13.33 -11.83 -31.37
C SER A 233 -13.86 -12.13 -29.97
N ARG A 234 -14.98 -12.86 -29.87
CA ARG A 234 -15.47 -13.48 -28.61
C ARG A 234 -14.61 -14.66 -28.13
N ILE A 235 -13.48 -14.94 -28.78
CA ILE A 235 -12.58 -16.06 -28.44
C ILE A 235 -11.28 -15.47 -27.86
N PRO A 236 -10.86 -15.90 -26.66
CA PRO A 236 -9.61 -15.46 -26.03
C PRO A 236 -8.38 -16.19 -26.62
N THR A 237 -8.23 -16.14 -27.94
CA THR A 237 -7.05 -16.68 -28.63
C THR A 237 -6.05 -15.57 -28.93
N LYS A 238 -4.79 -15.74 -28.50
CA LYS A 238 -3.72 -14.85 -28.95
C LYS A 238 -3.38 -15.14 -30.41
N LEU A 239 -3.46 -14.12 -31.26
CA LEU A 239 -3.18 -14.20 -32.70
C LEU A 239 -1.73 -13.82 -32.99
N PRO A 240 -1.11 -14.41 -34.04
CA PRO A 240 0.20 -13.95 -34.50
C PRO A 240 0.19 -12.46 -34.82
N VAL A 241 1.19 -11.73 -34.33
CA VAL A 241 1.42 -10.34 -34.70
C VAL A 241 2.06 -10.31 -36.09
N THR A 242 1.49 -9.52 -36.99
CA THR A 242 1.95 -9.43 -38.40
C THR A 242 2.43 -8.04 -38.80
N ASP A 243 2.15 -7.02 -38.00
CA ASP A 243 2.61 -5.66 -38.24
C ASP A 243 4.13 -5.54 -38.01
N PRO A 244 4.95 -5.24 -39.04
CA PRO A 244 6.40 -5.18 -38.92
C PRO A 244 6.87 -4.13 -37.90
N ALA A 245 6.24 -2.96 -37.85
CA ALA A 245 6.67 -1.89 -36.95
C ALA A 245 6.44 -2.29 -35.48
N LEU A 246 5.33 -2.96 -35.21
CA LEU A 246 5.04 -3.52 -33.89
C LEU A 246 6.01 -4.66 -33.53
N ILE A 247 6.32 -5.55 -34.47
CA ILE A 247 7.29 -6.63 -34.26
C ILE A 247 8.68 -6.05 -33.90
N ASP A 248 9.14 -5.04 -34.62
CA ASP A 248 10.43 -4.39 -34.35
C ASP A 248 10.45 -3.75 -32.96
N ALA A 249 9.38 -3.06 -32.57
CA ALA A 249 9.26 -2.46 -31.24
C ALA A 249 9.22 -3.50 -30.09
N LEU A 250 8.55 -4.64 -30.31
CA LEU A 250 8.51 -5.74 -29.35
C LEU A 250 9.87 -6.44 -29.26
N ASN A 251 10.55 -6.67 -30.38
CA ASN A 251 11.89 -7.23 -30.42
C ASN A 251 12.90 -6.32 -29.71
N ASP A 252 12.82 -5.00 -29.90
CA ASP A 252 13.70 -4.04 -29.22
C ASP A 252 13.51 -4.09 -27.69
N SER A 253 12.27 -4.10 -27.22
CA SER A 253 11.96 -4.19 -25.78
C SER A 253 12.41 -5.54 -25.19
N ARG A 254 12.22 -6.63 -25.93
CA ARG A 254 12.71 -7.96 -25.55
C ARG A 254 14.24 -8.00 -25.44
N ALA A 255 14.94 -7.48 -26.44
CA ALA A 255 16.40 -7.43 -26.46
C ALA A 255 16.93 -6.64 -25.24
N LEU A 256 16.33 -5.49 -24.94
CA LEU A 256 16.64 -4.71 -23.75
C LEU A 256 16.45 -5.51 -22.45
N ARG A 257 15.34 -6.25 -22.30
CA ARG A 257 15.11 -7.06 -21.10
C ARG A 257 16.13 -8.18 -20.95
N GLN A 258 16.60 -8.77 -22.05
CA GLN A 258 17.70 -9.73 -22.04
C GLN A 258 19.04 -9.07 -21.66
N GLU A 259 19.34 -7.88 -22.16
CA GLU A 259 20.49 -7.07 -21.74
C GLU A 259 20.45 -6.82 -20.21
N ARG A 260 19.27 -6.47 -19.69
CA ARG A 260 19.06 -6.22 -18.26
C ARG A 260 19.18 -7.48 -17.40
N GLU A 261 18.72 -8.63 -17.91
CA GLU A 261 18.93 -9.93 -17.26
C GLU A 261 20.43 -10.23 -17.11
N GLN A 262 21.24 -9.93 -18.12
CA GLN A 262 22.70 -10.06 -18.03
C GLN A 262 23.27 -9.09 -16.99
N LEU A 263 22.92 -7.80 -17.07
CA LEU A 263 23.40 -6.77 -16.13
C LEU A 263 23.08 -7.11 -14.67
N ARG A 264 21.92 -7.72 -14.40
CA ARG A 264 21.51 -8.17 -13.06
C ARG A 264 22.52 -9.12 -12.40
N THR A 265 23.31 -9.84 -13.18
CA THR A 265 24.34 -10.76 -12.70
C THR A 265 25.72 -10.12 -12.51
N GLN A 266 25.92 -8.90 -13.02
CA GLN A 266 27.22 -8.24 -13.10
C GLN A 266 27.55 -7.38 -11.87
N PHE A 267 27.49 -8.00 -10.69
CA PHE A 267 27.91 -7.36 -9.45
C PHE A 267 29.39 -6.96 -9.51
N HIS A 268 29.73 -5.82 -8.90
CA HIS A 268 31.12 -5.48 -8.67
C HIS A 268 31.77 -6.56 -7.77
N PRO A 269 33.01 -7.02 -8.04
CA PRO A 269 33.68 -8.05 -7.24
C PRO A 269 33.79 -7.70 -5.74
N ASP A 270 33.94 -6.42 -5.43
CA ASP A 270 34.05 -5.91 -4.06
C ASP A 270 32.71 -5.45 -3.46
N ASP A 271 31.59 -5.66 -4.17
CA ASP A 271 30.27 -5.41 -3.61
C ASP A 271 30.02 -6.40 -2.45
N PRO A 272 29.81 -5.92 -1.20
CA PRO A 272 29.55 -6.78 -0.05
C PRO A 272 28.18 -7.49 -0.12
N TYR A 273 27.28 -7.03 -1.00
CA TYR A 273 25.93 -7.55 -1.17
C TYR A 273 25.78 -8.54 -2.33
N ARG A 274 26.83 -8.78 -3.12
CA ARG A 274 26.78 -9.68 -4.30
C ARG A 274 26.33 -11.12 -4.02
N GLY A 275 26.48 -11.58 -2.77
CA GLY A 275 26.04 -12.91 -2.32
C GLY A 275 24.61 -12.96 -1.79
N ARG A 276 23.91 -11.83 -1.75
CA ARG A 276 22.54 -11.72 -1.26
C ARG A 276 21.57 -11.65 -2.44
N PRO A 277 20.33 -12.16 -2.29
CA PRO A 277 19.28 -11.86 -3.24
C PRO A 277 19.13 -10.36 -3.39
N ILE A 278 18.84 -9.93 -4.62
CA ILE A 278 18.56 -8.54 -4.88
C ILE A 278 17.31 -8.13 -4.09
N GLN A 279 17.33 -6.94 -3.48
CA GLN A 279 16.25 -6.47 -2.62
C GLN A 279 14.91 -6.50 -3.38
N ALA A 280 13.90 -7.13 -2.78
CA ALA A 280 12.56 -7.16 -3.33
C ALA A 280 11.93 -5.76 -3.31
N SER A 281 11.19 -5.43 -4.36
CA SER A 281 10.41 -4.19 -4.40
C SER A 281 9.34 -4.19 -3.30
N PRO A 282 8.93 -3.03 -2.77
CA PRO A 282 7.91 -2.96 -1.73
C PRO A 282 6.59 -3.54 -2.26
N TRP A 283 5.99 -4.45 -1.50
CA TRP A 283 4.68 -5.03 -1.83
C TRP A 283 3.57 -4.05 -1.43
N LEU A 284 2.62 -3.79 -2.32
CA LEU A 284 1.29 -3.32 -1.92
C LEU A 284 0.41 -4.54 -1.68
N PHE A 285 -0.51 -4.46 -0.71
CA PHE A 285 -1.51 -5.51 -0.44
C PHE A 285 -2.41 -5.84 -1.66
N THR A 286 -2.34 -5.04 -2.73
CA THR A 286 -3.05 -5.26 -4.01
C THR A 286 -2.40 -6.30 -4.92
N ASP A 287 -1.20 -6.78 -4.61
CA ASP A 287 -0.39 -7.58 -5.55
C ASP A 287 -0.51 -9.11 -5.28
N ALA A 288 -1.58 -9.56 -4.61
CA ALA A 288 -1.78 -10.97 -4.23
C ALA A 288 -2.81 -11.72 -5.12
N GLY A 289 -2.49 -12.97 -5.47
CA GLY A 289 -3.31 -13.86 -6.31
C GLY A 289 -4.62 -14.39 -5.68
N PRO A 290 -5.30 -15.35 -6.33
CA PRO A 290 -6.74 -15.62 -6.16
C PRO A 290 -7.20 -16.10 -4.77
N ALA A 291 -6.33 -16.74 -3.98
CA ALA A 291 -6.67 -17.10 -2.59
C ALA A 291 -6.80 -15.86 -1.68
N GLN A 292 -6.08 -14.78 -2.01
CA GLN A 292 -6.11 -13.53 -1.28
C GLN A 292 -7.21 -12.58 -1.81
N GLU A 293 -7.71 -12.78 -3.04
CA GLU A 293 -8.89 -12.05 -3.56
C GLU A 293 -10.12 -12.27 -2.67
N ALA A 294 -10.31 -13.50 -2.16
CA ALA A 294 -11.39 -13.80 -1.22
C ALA A 294 -11.21 -13.10 0.13
N ALA A 295 -9.97 -13.04 0.64
CA ALA A 295 -9.63 -12.32 1.87
C ALA A 295 -9.75 -10.80 1.71
N ASN A 296 -9.40 -10.29 0.53
CA ASN A 296 -9.46 -8.86 0.18
C ASN A 296 -10.88 -8.38 -0.10
N GLN A 297 -11.75 -9.20 -0.70
CA GLN A 297 -13.18 -8.92 -0.79
C GLN A 297 -13.80 -8.85 0.61
N ALA A 298 -13.40 -9.74 1.52
CA ALA A 298 -13.82 -9.69 2.91
C ALA A 298 -13.32 -8.43 3.64
N LEU A 299 -12.10 -7.96 3.34
CA LEU A 299 -11.54 -6.73 3.92
C LEU A 299 -12.15 -5.45 3.31
N GLN A 300 -12.39 -5.41 2.00
CA GLN A 300 -13.02 -4.29 1.29
C GLN A 300 -14.49 -4.13 1.68
N ALA A 301 -15.22 -5.24 1.83
CA ALA A 301 -16.56 -5.22 2.39
C ALA A 301 -16.58 -4.66 3.83
N ARG A 302 -15.48 -4.86 4.58
CA ARG A 302 -15.32 -4.34 5.95
C ARG A 302 -14.93 -2.85 6.00
N ALA A 303 -14.15 -2.37 5.03
CA ALA A 303 -13.73 -0.97 4.91
C ALA A 303 -14.80 -0.07 4.26
N ALA A 304 -15.64 -0.61 3.38
CA ALA A 304 -16.81 0.08 2.81
C ALA A 304 -18.06 -0.04 3.70
N ALA A 305 -17.97 -0.75 4.81
CA ALA A 305 -19.09 -0.91 5.71
C ALA A 305 -19.45 0.44 6.37
N PRO A 306 -20.74 0.76 6.52
CA PRO A 306 -21.18 1.91 7.32
C PRO A 306 -20.54 1.86 8.70
N THR A 307 -20.24 3.02 9.29
CA THR A 307 -19.69 3.13 10.67
C THR A 307 -20.77 3.02 11.75
N ASP A 308 -22.04 3.01 11.35
CA ASP A 308 -23.19 2.93 12.24
C ASP A 308 -23.82 1.52 12.15
N PRO A 309 -23.88 0.75 13.26
CA PRO A 309 -24.37 -0.63 13.29
C PRO A 309 -25.86 -0.78 13.01
N THR A 310 -26.62 0.31 12.95
CA THR A 310 -28.02 0.31 12.50
C THR A 310 -28.15 -0.04 11.00
N HIS A 311 -27.10 0.15 10.21
CA HIS A 311 -27.12 -0.16 8.78
C HIS A 311 -26.82 -1.63 8.50
N ALA A 312 -27.58 -2.23 7.58
CA ALA A 312 -27.48 -3.64 7.21
C ALA A 312 -26.07 -4.08 6.72
N GLY A 313 -25.27 -3.14 6.21
CA GLY A 313 -23.91 -3.40 5.75
C GLY A 313 -22.83 -3.37 6.85
N HIS A 314 -23.16 -3.02 8.09
CA HIS A 314 -22.16 -2.91 9.17
C HIS A 314 -21.75 -4.31 9.70
N PRO A 315 -20.46 -4.59 10.01
CA PRO A 315 -20.02 -5.93 10.42
C PRO A 315 -20.67 -6.40 11.73
N ARG A 316 -20.97 -5.46 12.63
CA ARG A 316 -21.72 -5.66 13.88
C ARG A 316 -23.25 -5.55 13.75
N HIS A 317 -23.81 -5.43 12.54
CA HIS A 317 -25.27 -5.24 12.38
C HIS A 317 -26.08 -6.38 13.01
N ALA A 318 -25.67 -7.63 12.82
CA ALA A 318 -26.33 -8.78 13.42
C ALA A 318 -26.30 -8.74 14.95
N LEU A 319 -25.16 -8.35 15.54
CA LEU A 319 -25.01 -8.21 16.99
C LEU A 319 -25.90 -7.09 17.55
N TYR A 320 -26.02 -5.98 16.81
CA TYR A 320 -26.91 -4.87 17.14
C TYR A 320 -28.38 -5.31 17.11
N GLN A 321 -28.81 -6.01 16.05
CA GLN A 321 -30.18 -6.54 15.94
C GLN A 321 -30.52 -7.48 17.10
N GLN A 322 -29.59 -8.38 17.49
CA GLN A 322 -29.78 -9.25 18.64
C GLN A 322 -29.94 -8.49 19.96
N CYS A 323 -29.19 -7.40 20.15
CA CYS A 323 -29.36 -6.53 21.32
C CYS A 323 -30.71 -5.80 21.29
N VAL A 324 -31.15 -5.31 20.13
CA VAL A 324 -32.47 -4.70 19.95
C VAL A 324 -33.59 -5.69 20.28
N GLU A 325 -33.53 -6.91 19.72
CA GLU A 325 -34.49 -7.99 19.99
C GLU A 325 -34.52 -8.35 21.48
N GLY A 326 -33.37 -8.51 22.11
CA GLY A 326 -33.27 -8.82 23.54
C GLY A 326 -33.84 -7.72 24.43
N VAL A 327 -33.56 -6.44 24.11
CA VAL A 327 -34.12 -5.30 24.85
C VAL A 327 -35.63 -5.19 24.64
N HIS A 328 -36.13 -5.41 23.42
CA HIS A 328 -37.57 -5.40 23.15
C HIS A 328 -38.30 -6.55 23.86
N ALA A 329 -37.68 -7.74 23.94
CA ALA A 329 -38.23 -8.84 24.71
C ALA A 329 -38.26 -8.53 26.21
N LEU A 330 -37.22 -7.87 26.73
CA LEU A 330 -37.18 -7.37 28.10
C LEU A 330 -38.29 -6.35 28.36
N ASP A 331 -38.54 -5.44 27.42
CA ASP A 331 -39.60 -4.43 27.51
C ASP A 331 -40.99 -5.05 27.54
N ALA A 332 -41.24 -6.01 26.66
CA ALA A 332 -42.49 -6.77 26.65
C ALA A 332 -42.72 -7.51 27.97
N HIS A 333 -41.66 -8.07 28.57
CA HIS A 333 -41.73 -8.73 29.87
C HIS A 333 -42.07 -7.76 31.02
N LEU A 334 -41.61 -6.51 30.91
CA LEU A 334 -41.93 -5.42 31.84
C LEU A 334 -43.27 -4.73 31.53
N GLY A 335 -43.99 -5.16 30.49
CA GLY A 335 -45.27 -4.58 30.08
C GLY A 335 -45.16 -3.18 29.47
N ARG A 336 -43.98 -2.83 28.92
CA ARG A 336 -43.74 -1.54 28.27
C ARG A 336 -43.48 -1.71 26.76
N ALA A 337 -43.79 -0.68 25.98
CA ALA A 337 -43.40 -0.62 24.57
C ALA A 337 -41.95 -0.09 24.47
N PRO A 338 -41.19 -0.49 23.43
CA PRO A 338 -39.87 0.07 23.18
C PRO A 338 -39.89 1.59 22.98
N ASP A 339 -38.92 2.28 23.59
CA ASP A 339 -38.81 3.74 23.59
C ASP A 339 -37.36 4.22 23.39
N ALA A 340 -37.10 5.51 23.59
CA ALA A 340 -35.76 6.09 23.46
C ALA A 340 -34.75 5.44 24.42
N HIS A 341 -35.17 5.04 25.62
CA HIS A 341 -34.28 4.35 26.56
C HIS A 341 -33.96 2.93 26.08
N SER A 342 -34.89 2.27 25.41
CA SER A 342 -34.66 0.98 24.74
C SER A 342 -33.61 1.10 23.63
N ALA A 343 -33.65 2.19 22.84
CA ALA A 343 -32.64 2.46 21.82
C ALA A 343 -31.25 2.74 22.42
N CYS A 344 -31.17 3.57 23.47
CA CYS A 344 -29.92 3.80 24.22
C CYS A 344 -29.35 2.49 24.80
N MET A 345 -30.21 1.66 25.38
CA MET A 345 -29.82 0.37 25.95
C MET A 345 -29.28 -0.58 24.88
N ALA A 346 -29.97 -0.73 23.75
CA ALA A 346 -29.52 -1.61 22.66
C ALA A 346 -28.14 -1.19 22.12
N ALA A 347 -27.91 0.12 21.93
CA ALA A 347 -26.62 0.64 21.48
C ALA A 347 -25.49 0.42 22.52
N SER A 348 -25.77 0.67 23.80
CA SER A 348 -24.84 0.46 24.90
C SER A 348 -24.46 -1.02 25.04
N LEU A 349 -25.45 -1.92 24.96
CA LEU A 349 -25.25 -3.36 25.06
C LEU A 349 -24.49 -3.93 23.86
N THR A 350 -24.68 -3.39 22.67
CA THR A 350 -23.90 -3.76 21.47
C THR A 350 -22.41 -3.46 21.69
N THR A 351 -22.10 -2.31 22.28
CA THR A 351 -20.73 -1.88 22.60
C THR A 351 -20.11 -2.72 23.72
N LEU A 352 -20.90 -3.02 24.76
CA LEU A 352 -20.51 -3.92 25.85
C LEU A 352 -20.20 -5.32 25.34
N ALA A 353 -21.04 -5.87 24.46
CA ALA A 353 -20.86 -7.19 23.89
C ALA A 353 -19.59 -7.25 23.03
N ALA A 354 -19.37 -6.24 22.18
CA ALA A 354 -18.18 -6.14 21.33
C ALA A 354 -16.89 -6.04 22.16
N SER A 355 -16.86 -5.17 23.18
CA SER A 355 -15.68 -5.01 24.05
C SER A 355 -15.36 -6.27 24.85
N SER A 356 -16.39 -6.97 25.30
CA SER A 356 -16.26 -8.21 26.07
C SER A 356 -15.98 -9.45 25.21
N GLY A 357 -15.99 -9.31 23.88
CA GLY A 357 -15.65 -10.39 22.95
C GLY A 357 -16.74 -11.40 22.69
N LEU A 358 -17.98 -11.04 22.99
CA LEU A 358 -19.14 -11.83 22.60
C LEU A 358 -19.28 -11.77 21.07
N ALA A 359 -19.45 -12.93 20.45
CA ALA A 359 -19.67 -13.08 19.02
C ALA A 359 -21.14 -12.88 18.64
N ARG A 360 -22.05 -13.13 19.59
CA ARG A 360 -23.50 -12.93 19.47
C ARG A 360 -24.11 -12.65 20.85
N VAL A 361 -25.34 -12.16 20.89
CA VAL A 361 -26.14 -12.03 22.11
C VAL A 361 -27.39 -12.89 21.95
N ASP A 362 -27.51 -13.93 22.78
CA ASP A 362 -28.67 -14.83 22.78
C ASP A 362 -29.72 -14.36 23.80
N HIS A 363 -29.30 -13.70 24.89
CA HIS A 363 -30.21 -13.14 25.91
C HIS A 363 -29.76 -11.80 26.47
N VAL A 364 -30.74 -10.92 26.75
CA VAL A 364 -30.58 -9.69 27.54
C VAL A 364 -31.39 -9.85 28.82
N LEU A 365 -30.74 -9.76 29.99
CA LEU A 365 -31.34 -10.06 31.29
C LEU A 365 -31.05 -8.96 32.31
N LEU A 366 -31.97 -8.70 33.22
CA LEU A 366 -31.75 -7.82 34.36
C LEU A 366 -31.24 -8.61 35.58
N SER A 367 -30.48 -7.95 36.45
CA SER A 367 -30.10 -8.54 37.74
C SER A 367 -31.33 -8.90 38.56
N LEU A 368 -31.31 -10.10 39.14
CA LEU A 368 -32.24 -10.50 40.20
C LEU A 368 -31.70 -10.04 41.57
N GLN A 369 -32.55 -10.06 42.59
CA GLN A 369 -32.15 -9.70 43.95
C GLN A 369 -31.05 -10.66 44.46
N GLY A 370 -29.92 -10.11 44.88
CA GLY A 370 -28.78 -10.88 45.38
C GLY A 370 -27.96 -10.12 46.44
N SER A 371 -26.85 -10.69 46.88
CA SER A 371 -25.95 -10.09 47.89
C SER A 371 -25.29 -8.80 47.39
N GLY A 372 -25.97 -7.67 47.59
CA GLY A 372 -25.45 -6.32 47.32
C GLY A 372 -25.88 -5.68 46.00
N ILE A 373 -26.75 -6.33 45.22
CA ILE A 373 -27.28 -5.79 43.95
C ILE A 373 -28.81 -5.83 43.98
N ALA A 374 -29.43 -4.67 43.77
CA ALA A 374 -30.89 -4.55 43.69
C ALA A 374 -31.42 -5.14 42.36
N PRO A 375 -32.67 -5.63 42.33
CA PRO A 375 -33.32 -6.02 41.08
C PRO A 375 -33.24 -4.91 40.03
N GLY A 376 -32.83 -5.25 38.81
CA GLY A 376 -32.75 -4.30 37.70
C GLY A 376 -31.60 -3.28 37.78
N GLN A 377 -30.72 -3.35 38.78
CA GLN A 377 -29.56 -2.44 38.90
C GLN A 377 -28.51 -2.68 37.81
N GLN A 378 -28.37 -3.92 37.34
CA GLN A 378 -27.47 -4.31 36.26
C GLN A 378 -28.26 -4.93 35.11
N VAL A 379 -27.76 -4.73 33.89
CA VAL A 379 -28.22 -5.43 32.68
C VAL A 379 -27.08 -6.28 32.14
N PHE A 380 -27.43 -7.49 31.69
CA PHE A 380 -26.51 -8.51 31.20
C PHE A 380 -26.79 -8.82 29.74
N VAL A 381 -25.72 -9.00 28.97
CA VAL A 381 -25.75 -9.69 27.67
C VAL A 381 -25.14 -11.06 27.85
N VAL A 382 -25.81 -12.09 27.33
CA VAL A 382 -25.41 -13.49 27.48
C VAL A 382 -25.32 -14.15 26.11
N GLN A 383 -24.24 -14.89 25.89
CA GLN A 383 -24.05 -15.79 24.76
C GLN A 383 -24.11 -17.24 25.27
N GLY A 384 -24.99 -18.04 24.66
CA GLY A 384 -25.35 -19.38 25.08
C GLY A 384 -26.55 -19.42 26.01
N ASP A 385 -26.94 -20.63 26.41
CA ASP A 385 -28.01 -20.86 27.38
C ASP A 385 -27.57 -20.37 28.78
N PRO A 386 -28.31 -19.49 29.47
CA PRO A 386 -27.97 -19.04 30.83
C PRO A 386 -27.85 -20.17 31.86
N GLY A 387 -28.47 -21.33 31.60
CA GLY A 387 -28.34 -22.54 32.41
C GLY A 387 -27.09 -23.37 32.12
N ASP A 388 -26.39 -23.10 31.02
CA ASP A 388 -25.14 -23.76 30.66
C ASP A 388 -23.96 -23.08 31.39
N PRO A 389 -23.16 -23.81 32.19
CA PRO A 389 -21.98 -23.23 32.85
C PRO A 389 -20.91 -22.70 31.89
N ALA A 390 -20.96 -23.06 30.60
CA ALA A 390 -20.07 -22.54 29.57
C ALA A 390 -20.56 -21.22 28.93
N HIS A 391 -21.69 -20.65 29.39
CA HIS A 391 -22.16 -19.37 28.86
C HIS A 391 -21.15 -18.25 29.09
N GLN A 392 -21.07 -17.34 28.13
CA GLN A 392 -20.29 -16.11 28.27
C GLN A 392 -21.24 -14.96 28.57
N ARG A 393 -20.84 -14.06 29.45
CA ARG A 393 -21.66 -12.91 29.82
C ARG A 393 -20.83 -11.65 30.06
N ALA A 394 -21.44 -10.52 29.78
CA ALA A 394 -20.95 -9.21 30.18
C ALA A 394 -22.11 -8.42 30.81
N HIS A 395 -21.79 -7.42 31.63
CA HIS A 395 -22.80 -6.62 32.30
C HIS A 395 -22.39 -5.16 32.44
N MET A 396 -23.38 -4.29 32.59
CA MET A 396 -23.18 -2.88 32.90
C MET A 396 -24.37 -2.33 33.72
N PRO A 397 -24.19 -1.19 34.43
CA PRO A 397 -25.28 -0.56 35.16
C PRO A 397 -26.44 -0.20 34.24
N THR A 398 -27.66 -0.59 34.61
CA THR A 398 -28.86 -0.30 33.80
C THR A 398 -29.04 1.19 33.58
N GLY A 399 -28.76 2.01 34.61
CA GLY A 399 -28.80 3.47 34.51
C GLY A 399 -27.80 4.05 33.50
N GLN A 400 -26.64 3.42 33.33
CA GLN A 400 -25.68 3.82 32.30
C GLN A 400 -26.16 3.40 30.91
N ALA A 401 -26.70 2.19 30.78
CA ALA A 401 -27.18 1.66 29.50
C ALA A 401 -28.31 2.51 28.91
N ILE A 402 -29.22 3.06 29.73
CA ILE A 402 -30.34 3.89 29.25
C ILE A 402 -30.00 5.37 29.08
N ALA A 403 -28.91 5.85 29.70
CA ALA A 403 -28.51 7.25 29.70
C ALA A 403 -27.49 7.60 28.61
N THR A 404 -26.76 6.60 28.09
CA THR A 404 -25.73 6.80 27.06
C THR A 404 -26.42 6.93 25.69
N PRO A 405 -26.30 8.07 24.98
CA PRO A 405 -26.88 8.22 23.65
C PRO A 405 -26.31 7.19 22.66
N PRO A 406 -27.09 6.73 21.67
CA PRO A 406 -26.63 5.79 20.65
C PRO A 406 -25.37 6.26 19.93
N GLU A 407 -25.29 7.55 19.60
CA GLU A 407 -24.16 8.15 18.89
C GLU A 407 -22.86 7.98 19.69
N GLN A 408 -22.93 8.19 21.01
CA GLN A 408 -21.78 8.03 21.90
C GLN A 408 -21.38 6.55 22.04
N SER A 409 -22.35 5.64 22.09
CA SER A 409 -22.10 4.20 22.14
C SER A 409 -21.42 3.71 20.85
N PHE A 410 -21.88 4.17 19.69
CA PHE A 410 -21.30 3.79 18.41
C PHE A 410 -19.89 4.37 18.20
N GLN A 411 -19.62 5.58 18.68
CA GLN A 411 -18.25 6.10 18.71
C GLN A 411 -17.32 5.23 19.55
N GLN A 412 -17.78 4.74 20.71
CA GLN A 412 -17.00 3.82 21.54
C GLN A 412 -16.82 2.45 20.87
N LEU A 413 -17.84 1.94 20.19
CA LEU A 413 -17.78 0.70 19.42
C LEU A 413 -16.69 0.76 18.34
N VAL A 414 -16.58 1.87 17.62
CA VAL A 414 -15.51 2.09 16.63
C VAL A 414 -14.13 2.00 17.27
N VAL A 415 -13.93 2.59 18.45
CA VAL A 415 -12.65 2.53 19.18
C VAL A 415 -12.33 1.09 19.61
N VAL A 416 -13.33 0.36 20.10
CA VAL A 416 -13.20 -1.06 20.50
C VAL A 416 -12.79 -1.93 19.32
N ASP A 417 -13.43 -1.76 18.17
CA ASP A 417 -13.13 -2.54 16.97
C ASP A 417 -11.71 -2.22 16.46
N GLN A 418 -11.29 -0.94 16.45
CA GLN A 418 -9.92 -0.55 16.09
C GLN A 418 -8.85 -1.13 17.02
N GLN A 419 -9.11 -1.20 18.33
CA GLN A 419 -8.18 -1.79 19.29
C GLN A 419 -8.02 -3.29 19.07
N ARG A 420 -9.12 -4.03 18.86
CA ARG A 420 -9.08 -5.46 18.57
C ARG A 420 -8.34 -5.79 17.28
N GLU A 421 -8.53 -4.98 16.24
CA GLU A 421 -7.81 -5.17 14.98
C GLU A 421 -6.30 -4.98 15.15
N ARG A 422 -5.88 -4.00 15.96
CA ARG A 422 -4.46 -3.80 16.30
C ARG A 422 -3.88 -4.97 17.10
N GLU A 423 -4.63 -5.50 18.06
CA GLU A 423 -4.21 -6.66 18.87
C GLU A 423 -4.06 -7.92 18.01
N GLN A 424 -5.02 -8.17 17.11
CA GLN A 424 -4.95 -9.31 16.19
C GLN A 424 -3.77 -9.18 15.21
N ALA A 425 -3.54 -8.00 14.64
CA ALA A 425 -2.39 -7.76 13.76
C ALA A 425 -1.05 -8.01 14.48
N GLN A 426 -0.94 -7.57 15.74
CA GLN A 426 0.25 -7.85 16.56
C GLN A 426 0.43 -9.33 16.90
N GLN A 427 -0.66 -10.07 17.07
CA GLN A 427 -0.61 -11.50 17.38
C GLN A 427 -0.15 -12.32 16.18
N VAL A 428 -0.67 -12.01 14.98
CA VAL A 428 -0.23 -12.62 13.71
C VAL A 428 1.26 -12.32 13.45
N GLN A 429 1.72 -11.10 13.73
CA GLN A 429 3.14 -10.75 13.58
C GLN A 429 4.04 -11.57 14.52
N ARG A 430 3.63 -11.76 15.78
CA ARG A 430 4.39 -12.57 16.75
C ARG A 430 4.43 -14.05 16.39
N GLU A 431 3.34 -14.59 15.85
CA GLU A 431 3.28 -15.98 15.38
C GLU A 431 4.17 -16.20 14.16
N GLN A 432 4.22 -15.25 13.22
CA GLN A 432 5.14 -15.27 12.08
C GLN A 432 6.61 -15.16 12.53
N ASP A 433 6.93 -14.24 13.43
CA ASP A 433 8.29 -14.10 13.98
C ASP A 433 8.74 -15.36 14.75
N SER A 434 7.81 -16.05 15.43
CA SER A 434 8.07 -17.32 16.10
C SER A 434 8.33 -18.45 15.11
N ALA A 435 7.51 -18.56 14.05
CA ALA A 435 7.68 -19.57 13.00
C ALA A 435 8.99 -19.37 12.22
N VAL A 436 9.40 -18.12 11.97
CA VAL A 436 10.68 -17.79 11.33
C VAL A 436 11.87 -18.13 12.24
N ARG A 437 11.74 -17.93 13.56
CA ARG A 437 12.78 -18.33 14.53
C ARG A 437 12.90 -19.85 14.66
N GLU A 438 11.79 -20.58 14.69
CA GLU A 438 11.81 -22.05 14.72
C GLU A 438 12.41 -22.64 13.44
N ALA A 439 12.05 -22.12 12.26
CA ALA A 439 12.63 -22.53 10.98
C ALA A 439 14.16 -22.29 10.91
N ARG A 440 14.64 -21.23 11.58
CA ARG A 440 16.07 -20.91 11.69
C ARG A 440 16.81 -21.81 12.69
N SER A 441 16.12 -22.41 13.66
CA SER A 441 16.70 -23.34 14.65
C SER A 441 16.81 -24.78 14.16
N MET A 442 16.01 -25.18 13.16
CA MET A 442 16.06 -26.53 12.55
C MET A 442 17.11 -26.67 11.43
N HIS A 443 17.85 -25.61 11.10
CA HIS A 443 18.91 -25.59 10.09
C HIS A 443 20.33 -25.47 10.69
N ILE A 444 20.47 -25.75 11.99
CA ILE A 444 21.76 -25.98 12.68
C ILE A 444 21.82 -27.47 13.02
#